data_AF-A0A2A4J0P7-F1
#
_entry.id   AF-A0A2A4J0P7-F1
#
_cell.length_a   1.000
_cell.length_b   1.000
_cell.length_c   1.000
_cell.angle_alpha   90.00
_cell.angle_beta   90.00
_cell.angle_gamma   90.00
#
_symmetry.space_group_name_H-M   'P 1'
#
loop_
_entity.id
_entity.type
_entity.pdbx_description
1 polymer ?
#
loop_
_entity_poly.entity_id
_entity_poly.type
_entity_poly.pdbx_seq_one_letter_code
_entity_poly.pdbx_strand_id
1 'polypeptide(L)'
;MFAEAMKVTAIYDKYNVNTYLMGAGLSVAPEYRGLGIAVELLKARVDLSKHLGFRATGGIFTGAKAQRAAEKAGMECLYCIPYKKFGKHCNIVFDSDAEDLKIFAIRTQ
;
A
#
# COMPACT_ATOMS: atom_id res chain seq x y z
N MET A 1 -15.10 8.57 -10.47
CA MET A 1 -13.99 9.50 -10.81
C MET A 1 -12.72 9.25 -9.98
N PHE A 2 -12.59 9.68 -8.72
CA PHE A 2 -11.33 9.51 -7.94
C PHE A 2 -11.09 8.06 -7.46
N ALA A 3 -12.08 7.46 -6.79
CA ALA A 3 -11.98 6.09 -6.28
C ALA A 3 -11.79 5.03 -7.39
N GLU A 4 -12.39 5.31 -8.55
CA GLU A 4 -12.31 4.46 -9.75
C GLU A 4 -10.94 4.56 -10.42
N ALA A 5 -10.37 5.78 -10.52
CA ALA A 5 -9.01 5.98 -11.01
C ALA A 5 -7.94 5.34 -10.10
N MET A 6 -8.22 5.20 -8.80
CA MET A 6 -7.32 4.56 -7.84
C MET A 6 -7.50 3.04 -7.74
N LYS A 7 -8.58 2.49 -8.29
CA LYS A 7 -8.95 1.07 -8.16
C LYS A 7 -8.93 0.59 -6.71
N VAL A 8 -9.55 1.34 -5.80
CA VAL A 8 -9.59 1.05 -4.35
C VAL A 8 -10.21 -0.31 -4.01
N THR A 9 -10.94 -0.91 -4.96
CA THR A 9 -11.50 -2.26 -4.84
C THR A 9 -10.47 -3.37 -5.03
N ALA A 10 -9.26 -3.08 -5.53
CA ALA A 10 -8.29 -4.09 -5.97
C ALA A 10 -7.98 -5.18 -4.94
N ILE A 11 -7.93 -4.84 -3.65
CA ILE A 11 -7.69 -5.80 -2.56
C ILE A 11 -8.91 -6.70 -2.34
N TYR A 12 -10.11 -6.11 -2.32
CA TYR A 12 -11.37 -6.85 -2.18
C TYR A 12 -11.53 -7.84 -3.32
N ASP A 13 -11.32 -7.37 -4.56
CA ASP A 13 -11.47 -8.17 -5.78
C ASP A 13 -10.45 -9.31 -5.84
N LYS A 14 -9.17 -9.01 -5.58
CA LYS A 14 -8.08 -10.00 -5.65
C LYS A 14 -8.26 -11.12 -4.62
N TYR A 15 -8.65 -10.77 -3.39
CA TYR A 15 -8.70 -11.75 -2.29
C TYR A 15 -10.09 -12.28 -1.99
N ASN A 16 -11.11 -11.80 -2.69
CA ASN A 16 -12.51 -12.10 -2.43
C ASN A 16 -12.86 -11.95 -0.94
N VAL A 17 -12.58 -10.75 -0.42
CA VAL A 17 -12.82 -10.35 0.97
C VAL A 17 -13.82 -9.21 1.02
N ASN A 18 -14.53 -9.08 2.14
CA ASN A 18 -15.41 -7.94 2.44
C ASN A 18 -14.76 -6.93 3.39
N THR A 19 -13.69 -7.34 4.08
CA THR A 19 -12.91 -6.55 5.04
C THR A 19 -11.45 -6.99 4.98
N TYR A 20 -10.55 -6.05 5.25
CA TYR A 20 -9.11 -6.30 5.36
C TYR A 20 -8.50 -5.26 6.31
N LEU A 21 -7.35 -5.57 6.91
CA LEU A 21 -6.64 -4.61 7.76
C LEU A 21 -5.90 -3.59 6.88
N MET A 22 -6.45 -2.38 6.77
CA MET A 22 -5.91 -1.29 5.96
C MET A 22 -4.88 -0.47 6.76
N GLY A 23 -3.79 -0.05 6.11
CA GLY A 23 -2.87 0.95 6.67
C GLY A 23 -3.05 2.35 6.07
N ALA A 24 -3.22 3.35 6.94
CA ALA A 24 -3.28 4.77 6.57
C ALA A 24 -2.02 5.49 7.07
N GLY A 25 -1.06 5.66 6.17
CA GLY A 25 0.26 6.22 6.50
C GLY A 25 1.21 5.19 7.11
N LEU A 26 2.49 5.32 6.74
CA LEU A 26 3.60 4.56 7.30
C LEU A 26 4.75 5.54 7.52
N SER A 27 5.17 5.69 8.78
CA SER A 27 6.16 6.68 9.16
C SER A 27 7.27 6.06 10.00
N VAL A 28 8.49 6.50 9.75
CA VAL A 28 9.67 6.22 10.57
C VAL A 28 10.38 7.54 10.78
N ALA A 29 10.65 7.88 12.04
CA ALA A 29 11.36 9.10 12.39
C ALA A 29 12.75 9.13 11.72
N PRO A 30 13.23 10.30 11.25
CA PRO A 30 14.44 10.41 10.43
C PRO A 30 15.67 9.69 10.99
N GLU A 31 15.86 9.75 12.31
CA GLU A 31 17.01 9.20 13.04
C GLU A 31 17.07 7.68 13.01
N TYR A 32 15.94 7.03 12.72
CA TYR A 32 15.81 5.57 12.67
C TYR A 32 15.61 5.02 11.24
N ARG A 33 15.76 5.86 10.22
CA ARG A 33 15.68 5.41 8.82
C ARG A 33 16.93 4.61 8.43
N GLY A 34 16.79 3.76 7.41
CA GLY A 34 17.87 2.87 6.96
C GLY A 34 18.02 1.58 7.76
N LEU A 35 17.35 1.46 8.92
CA LEU A 35 17.41 0.29 9.80
C LEU A 35 16.39 -0.81 9.47
N GLY A 36 15.66 -0.71 8.36
CA GLY A 36 14.65 -1.70 7.97
C GLY A 36 13.32 -1.63 8.74
N ILE A 37 13.14 -0.69 9.68
CA ILE A 37 11.96 -0.59 10.55
C ILE A 37 10.63 -0.56 9.78
N ALA A 38 10.56 0.14 8.64
CA ALA A 38 9.34 0.19 7.83
C ALA A 38 8.90 -1.21 7.34
N VAL A 39 9.85 -2.10 7.05
CA VAL A 39 9.57 -3.48 6.65
C VAL A 39 9.03 -4.27 7.83
N GLU A 40 9.65 -4.14 8.99
CA GLU A 40 9.23 -4.84 10.21
C GLU A 40 7.86 -4.37 10.72
N LEU A 41 7.54 -3.07 10.59
CA LEU A 41 6.19 -2.56 10.86
C LEU A 41 5.13 -3.20 9.95
N LEU A 42 5.45 -3.41 8.67
CA LEU A 42 4.53 -4.07 7.73
C LEU A 42 4.38 -5.55 8.04
N LYS A 43 5.47 -6.27 8.36
CA LYS A 43 5.41 -7.66 8.81
C LYS A 43 4.60 -7.82 10.09
N ALA A 44 4.80 -6.93 11.07
CA ALA A 44 4.00 -6.92 12.29
C ALA A 44 2.51 -6.70 11.99
N ARG A 45 2.17 -5.86 10.99
CA ARG A 45 0.77 -5.69 10.54
C ARG A 45 0.22 -6.95 9.87
N VAL A 46 1.04 -7.70 9.14
CA VAL A 46 0.64 -9.01 8.58
C VAL A 46 0.27 -9.97 9.69
N ASP A 47 1.06 -10.05 10.77
CA ASP A 47 0.76 -10.94 11.89
C ASP A 47 -0.44 -10.45 12.71
N LEU A 48 -0.57 -9.14 12.93
CA LEU A 48 -1.76 -8.55 13.56
C LEU A 48 -3.03 -8.83 12.75
N SER A 49 -2.97 -8.72 11.42
CA SER A 49 -4.07 -9.06 10.52
C SER A 49 -4.55 -10.50 10.71
N LYS A 50 -3.61 -11.46 10.80
CA LYS A 50 -3.93 -12.87 11.07
C LYS A 50 -4.61 -13.05 12.42
N HIS A 51 -4.06 -12.41 13.47
CA HIS A 51 -4.57 -12.54 14.83
C HIS A 51 -5.98 -11.97 14.99
N LEU A 52 -6.27 -10.86 14.32
CA LEU A 52 -7.60 -10.23 14.31
C LEU A 52 -8.62 -10.93 13.39
N GLY A 53 -8.22 -12.02 12.70
CA GLY A 53 -9.12 -12.77 11.83
C GLY A 53 -9.33 -12.14 10.45
N PHE A 54 -8.54 -11.15 10.05
CA PHE A 54 -8.59 -10.62 8.69
C PHE A 54 -7.88 -11.58 7.73
N ARG A 55 -8.45 -11.75 6.53
CA ARG A 55 -7.88 -12.61 5.47
C ARG A 55 -6.89 -11.88 4.55
N ALA A 56 -6.76 -10.56 4.71
CA ALA A 56 -5.78 -9.76 3.99
C ALA A 56 -5.38 -8.50 4.78
N THR A 57 -4.19 -7.97 4.47
CA THR A 57 -3.79 -6.60 4.83
C THR A 57 -3.15 -5.90 3.64
N GLY A 58 -3.30 -4.58 3.56
CA GLY A 58 -2.77 -3.81 2.44
C GLY A 58 -3.04 -2.32 2.56
N GLY A 59 -2.79 -1.60 1.48
CA GLY A 59 -3.07 -0.18 1.40
C GLY A 59 -2.49 0.45 0.14
N ILE A 60 -2.62 1.78 0.07
CA ILE A 60 -2.05 2.60 -0.99
C ILE A 60 -0.69 3.10 -0.53
N PHE A 61 0.34 2.84 -1.33
CA PHE A 61 1.72 3.23 -1.06
C PHE A 61 2.15 4.30 -2.06
N THR A 62 2.27 5.53 -1.57
CA THR A 62 2.42 6.73 -2.40
C THR A 62 3.87 7.15 -2.66
N GLY A 63 4.80 6.79 -1.77
CA GLY A 63 6.23 7.14 -1.91
C GLY A 63 7.10 5.95 -2.28
N ALA A 64 8.18 6.20 -3.02
CA ALA A 64 9.03 5.13 -3.57
C ALA A 64 9.65 4.25 -2.48
N LYS A 65 10.05 4.86 -1.35
CA LYS A 65 10.61 4.13 -0.19
C LYS A 65 9.59 3.21 0.47
N ALA A 66 8.32 3.65 0.56
CA ALA A 66 7.25 2.86 1.16
C ALA A 66 6.88 1.67 0.26
N GLN A 67 6.86 1.86 -1.06
CA GLN A 67 6.64 0.78 -2.04
C GLN A 67 7.72 -0.30 -1.93
N ARG A 68 9.01 0.09 -1.88
CA ARG A 68 10.12 -0.85 -1.66
C ARG A 68 10.02 -1.59 -0.32
N ALA A 69 9.52 -0.92 0.72
CA ALA A 69 9.29 -1.58 2.01
C ALA A 69 8.19 -2.63 1.93
N ALA A 70 7.09 -2.35 1.20
CA ALA A 70 6.02 -3.31 0.96
C ALA A 70 6.49 -4.55 0.19
N GLU A 71 7.29 -4.35 -0.88
CA GLU A 71 7.91 -5.45 -1.64
C GLU A 71 8.79 -6.32 -0.72
N LYS A 72 9.65 -5.70 0.09
CA LYS A 72 10.52 -6.41 1.06
C LYS A 72 9.74 -7.09 2.19
N ALA A 73 8.53 -6.64 2.49
CA ALA A 73 7.62 -7.29 3.43
C ALA A 73 6.83 -8.45 2.79
N GLY A 74 7.09 -8.78 1.51
CA GLY A 74 6.44 -9.88 0.80
C GLY A 74 5.07 -9.53 0.24
N MET A 75 4.69 -8.25 0.22
CA MET A 75 3.40 -7.81 -0.34
C MET A 75 3.48 -7.78 -1.87
N GLU A 76 2.40 -8.19 -2.55
CA GLU A 76 2.27 -8.11 -4.00
C GLU A 76 1.64 -6.76 -4.42
N CYS A 77 2.10 -6.22 -5.56
CA CYS A 77 1.50 -5.05 -6.19
C CYS A 77 0.24 -5.46 -6.95
N LEU A 78 -0.93 -5.05 -6.49
CA LEU A 78 -2.22 -5.41 -7.08
C LEU A 78 -2.70 -4.42 -8.14
N TYR A 79 -2.24 -3.17 -8.05
CA TYR A 79 -2.58 -2.12 -8.98
C TYR A 79 -1.47 -1.06 -8.98
N CYS A 80 -1.19 -0.50 -10.16
CA CYS A 80 -0.34 0.67 -10.31
C CYS A 80 -0.95 1.64 -11.33
N ILE A 81 -0.74 2.93 -11.09
CA ILE A 81 -1.07 3.98 -12.05
C ILE A 81 0.02 5.07 -12.01
N PRO A 82 0.57 5.49 -13.16
CA PRO A 82 1.52 6.59 -13.20
C PRO A 82 0.90 7.87 -12.63
N TYR A 83 1.63 8.59 -11.77
CA TYR A 83 1.15 9.83 -11.17
C TYR A 83 0.77 10.88 -12.22
N LYS A 84 1.45 10.90 -13.37
CA LYS A 84 1.08 11.76 -14.51
C LYS A 84 -0.32 11.44 -15.05
N LYS A 85 -0.67 10.15 -15.16
CA LYS A 85 -1.98 9.71 -15.63
C LYS A 85 -3.05 9.96 -14.58
N PHE A 86 -2.74 9.62 -13.32
CA PHE A 86 -3.63 9.88 -12.19
C PHE A 86 -3.94 11.37 -12.03
N GLY A 87 -2.90 12.21 -12.08
CA GLY A 87 -3.01 13.67 -12.04
C GLY A 87 -3.90 14.25 -13.14
N LYS A 88 -3.78 13.76 -14.37
CA LYS A 88 -4.70 14.15 -15.47
C LYS A 88 -6.16 13.81 -15.17
N HIS A 89 -6.44 12.62 -14.63
CA HIS A 89 -7.82 12.24 -14.26
C HIS A 89 -8.39 13.11 -13.14
N CYS A 90 -7.53 13.58 -12.24
CA CYS A 90 -7.91 14.37 -11.08
C CYS A 90 -7.83 15.88 -11.31
N ASN A 91 -7.31 16.33 -12.45
CA ASN A 91 -6.91 17.71 -12.70
C ASN A 91 -5.96 18.27 -11.62
N ILE A 92 -4.97 17.45 -11.21
CA ILE A 92 -3.98 17.77 -10.17
C ILE A 92 -2.58 17.45 -10.71
N VAL A 93 -1.60 18.30 -10.40
CA VAL A 93 -0.18 17.98 -10.58
C VAL A 93 0.37 17.45 -9.26
N PHE A 94 0.85 16.21 -9.26
CA PHE A 94 1.47 15.61 -8.09
C PHE A 94 2.99 15.84 -8.12
N ASP A 95 3.51 16.45 -7.06
CA ASP A 95 4.95 16.49 -6.78
C ASP A 95 5.29 15.29 -5.89
N SER A 96 5.72 14.19 -6.53
CA SER A 96 5.97 12.90 -5.87
C SER A 96 7.35 12.37 -6.25
N ASP A 97 8.02 11.73 -5.29
CA ASP A 97 9.27 11.02 -5.52
C ASP A 97 9.07 9.64 -6.19
N ALA A 98 7.83 9.17 -6.28
CA ALA A 98 7.44 7.94 -6.94
C ALA A 98 6.88 8.21 -8.35
N GLU A 99 7.17 7.31 -9.28
CA GLU A 99 6.62 7.35 -10.64
C GLU A 99 5.15 6.94 -10.66
N ASP A 100 4.79 5.93 -9.88
CA ASP A 100 3.45 5.35 -9.80
C ASP A 100 2.86 5.47 -8.40
N LEU A 101 1.54 5.63 -8.34
CA LEU A 101 0.76 5.29 -7.16
C LEU A 101 0.45 3.79 -7.21
N LYS A 102 0.79 3.05 -6.14
CA LYS A 102 0.67 1.59 -6.10
C LYS A 102 -0.20 1.12 -4.94
N ILE A 103 -0.99 0.08 -5.18
CA ILE A 103 -1.69 -0.67 -4.13
C ILE A 103 -0.93 -1.96 -3.90
N PHE A 104 -0.46 -2.14 -2.66
CA PHE A 104 0.17 -3.38 -2.22
C PHE A 104 -0.69 -4.07 -1.18
N ALA A 105 -0.73 -5.39 -1.25
CA ALA A 105 -1.41 -6.20 -0.26
C ALA A 105 -0.81 -7.60 -0.16
N ILE A 106 -1.21 -8.34 0.88
CA ILE A 106 -0.87 -9.73 1.09
C ILE A 106 -2.05 -10.46 1.72
N ARG A 107 -2.31 -11.68 1.25
CA ARG A 107 -3.25 -12.61 1.87
C ARG A 107 -2.66 -13.14 3.18
N THR A 108 -3.45 -13.13 4.24
CA THR A 108 -3.00 -13.52 5.58
C THR A 108 -3.56 -14.86 6.04
N GLN A 109 -4.61 -15.36 5.38
CA GLN A 109 -5.23 -16.67 5.59
C GLN A 109 -5.75 -17.25 4.27
#